data_AF-A0A2T7EA48-F1
#
_entry.id   AF-A0A2T7EA48-F1
#
_cell.length_a   1.000
_cell.length_b   1.000
_cell.length_c   1.000
_cell.angle_alpha   90.00
_cell.angle_beta   90.00
_cell.angle_gamma   90.00
#
_symmetry.space_group_name_H-M   'P 1'
#
loop_
_entity.id
_entity.type
_entity.pdbx_description
1 polymer ?
#
loop_
_entity_poly.entity_id
_entity_poly.type
_entity_poly.pdbx_seq_one_letter_code
_entity_poly.pdbx_strand_id
1 'polypeptide(L)'
;MEEWTQSLIKKPVQGLEVLDWWEKELAHLSKKARRLKAALIIYAAWNIWKARNKRIFEQRTMSPGEVMQEIKAEMQCRFMACGSPESSSFNV
;
A
#
# COMPACT_ATOMS: atom_id res chain seq x y z
N MET A 1 -5.22 -7.62 -1.54
CA MET A 1 -5.02 -6.20 -1.17
C MET A 1 -6.36 -5.52 -1.00
N GLU A 2 -7.26 -5.67 -1.97
CA GLU A 2 -8.62 -5.13 -1.93
C GLU A 2 -9.39 -5.54 -0.66
N GLU A 3 -9.45 -6.84 -0.34
CA GLU A 3 -10.14 -7.31 0.87
C GLU A 3 -9.55 -6.70 2.17
N TRP A 4 -8.23 -6.78 2.36
CA TRP A 4 -7.55 -6.22 3.54
C TRP A 4 -7.76 -4.70 3.67
N THR A 5 -7.84 -3.98 2.56
CA THR A 5 -8.03 -2.52 2.56
C THR A 5 -9.49 -2.11 2.41
N GLN A 6 -10.45 -3.04 2.55
CA GLN A 6 -11.88 -2.80 2.36
C GLN A 6 -12.20 -2.06 1.06
N SER A 7 -11.57 -2.49 -0.03
CA SER A 7 -11.68 -1.91 -1.38
C SER A 7 -11.15 -0.47 -1.52
N LEU A 8 -10.43 0.05 -0.51
CA LEU A 8 -9.78 1.37 -0.59
C LEU A 8 -8.65 1.38 -1.63
N ILE A 9 -7.93 0.27 -1.77
CA ILE A 9 -6.92 0.06 -2.82
C ILE A 9 -7.47 -0.94 -3.82
N LYS A 10 -7.58 -0.50 -5.08
CA LYS A 10 -8.01 -1.32 -6.21
C LYS A 10 -6.87 -1.53 -7.18
N LYS A 11 -6.92 -2.61 -7.95
CA LYS A 11 -5.98 -2.81 -9.06
C LYS A 11 -6.08 -1.63 -10.04
N PRO A 12 -4.97 -0.95 -10.38
CA PRO A 12 -4.97 0.12 -11.37
C PRO A 12 -5.43 -0.39 -12.75
N VAL A 13 -6.14 0.46 -13.49
CA VAL A 13 -6.50 0.19 -14.89
C VAL A 13 -5.24 0.21 -15.75
N GLN A 14 -5.11 -0.75 -16.67
CA GLN A 14 -3.97 -0.80 -17.58
C GLN A 14 -4.01 0.36 -18.59
N GLY A 15 -2.84 0.87 -18.97
CA GLY A 15 -2.70 1.93 -19.97
C GLY A 15 -2.88 3.35 -19.44
N LEU A 16 -3.13 3.53 -18.13
CA LEU A 16 -3.14 4.84 -17.48
C LEU A 16 -1.74 5.21 -16.98
N GLU A 17 -1.34 6.47 -17.11
CA GLU A 17 -0.09 6.93 -16.52
C GLU A 17 -0.16 6.88 -14.98
N VAL A 18 0.99 6.65 -14.34
CA VAL A 18 1.06 6.49 -12.88
C VAL A 18 0.62 7.76 -12.16
N LEU A 19 0.96 8.94 -12.71
CA LEU A 19 0.58 10.24 -12.14
C LEU A 19 -0.93 10.44 -12.25
N ASP A 20 -1.51 10.25 -13.44
CA ASP A 20 -2.96 10.35 -13.65
C ASP A 20 -3.74 9.39 -12.75
N TRP A 21 -3.25 8.16 -12.60
CA TRP A 21 -3.81 7.18 -11.68
C TRP A 21 -3.77 7.67 -10.24
N TRP A 22 -2.60 8.14 -9.78
CA TRP A 22 -2.43 8.63 -8.42
C TRP A 22 -3.37 9.81 -8.10
N GLU A 23 -3.44 10.79 -8.99
CA GLU A 23 -4.31 11.95 -8.83
C GLU A 23 -5.78 11.53 -8.77
N LYS A 24 -6.21 10.68 -9.72
CA LYS A 24 -7.59 10.16 -9.77
C LYS A 24 -7.96 9.35 -8.52
N GLU A 25 -7.08 8.49 -8.04
CA GLU A 25 -7.35 7.64 -6.88
C GLU A 25 -7.49 8.43 -5.57
N LEU A 26 -6.84 9.58 -5.47
CA LEU A 26 -6.83 10.45 -4.29
C LEU A 26 -7.82 11.61 -4.39
N ALA A 27 -8.31 11.90 -5.60
CA ALA A 27 -9.34 12.89 -5.86
C ALA A 27 -10.62 12.57 -5.08
N HIS A 28 -11.35 13.61 -4.69
CA HIS A 28 -12.65 13.52 -4.01
C HIS A 28 -12.68 12.82 -2.65
N LEU A 29 -11.54 12.33 -2.12
CA LEU A 29 -11.44 11.77 -0.77
C LEU A 29 -11.36 12.87 0.28
N SER A 30 -11.94 12.60 1.46
CA SER A 30 -11.71 13.41 2.66
C SER A 30 -10.22 13.44 3.02
N LYS A 31 -9.76 14.48 3.74
CA LYS A 31 -8.36 14.60 4.16
C LYS A 31 -7.87 13.34 4.90
N LYS A 32 -8.71 12.74 5.76
CA LYS A 32 -8.39 11.51 6.50
C LYS A 32 -8.24 10.31 5.55
N ALA A 33 -9.25 10.06 4.71
CA ALA A 33 -9.24 8.94 3.76
C ALA A 33 -8.10 9.06 2.73
N ARG A 34 -7.84 10.28 2.24
CA ARG A 34 -6.75 10.57 1.30
C ARG A 34 -5.39 10.25 1.90
N ARG A 35 -5.12 10.69 3.14
CA ARG A 35 -3.86 10.39 3.84
C ARG A 35 -3.66 8.89 4.03
N LEU A 36 -4.72 8.17 4.40
CA LEU A 36 -4.67 6.73 4.60
C LEU A 36 -4.41 5.99 3.28
N LYS A 37 -5.16 6.32 2.23
CA LYS A 37 -4.99 5.72 0.90
C LYS A 37 -3.61 6.01 0.31
N ALA A 38 -3.14 7.25 0.40
CA ALA A 38 -1.80 7.63 -0.05
C ALA A 38 -0.71 6.84 0.68
N ALA A 39 -0.81 6.69 2.01
CA ALA A 39 0.11 5.86 2.78
C ALA A 39 0.10 4.41 2.29
N LEU A 40 -1.08 3.79 2.15
CA LEU A 40 -1.21 2.42 1.63
C LEU A 40 -0.56 2.26 0.26
N ILE A 41 -0.78 3.19 -0.68
CA ILE A 41 -0.18 3.15 -2.02
C ILE A 41 1.35 3.25 -1.93
N ILE A 42 1.87 4.21 -1.14
CA ILE A 42 3.32 4.42 -0.98
C ILE A 42 3.99 3.17 -0.42
N TYR A 43 3.47 2.61 0.67
CA TYR A 43 4.06 1.42 1.29
C TYR A 43 3.91 0.18 0.42
N ALA A 44 2.82 0.04 -0.33
CA ALA A 44 2.67 -1.04 -1.30
C ALA A 44 3.71 -0.94 -2.43
N ALA A 45 3.82 0.23 -3.07
CA ALA A 45 4.80 0.48 -4.13
C ALA A 45 6.24 0.26 -3.63
N TRP A 46 6.55 0.76 -2.44
CA TRP A 46 7.86 0.58 -1.79
C TRP A 46 8.21 -0.88 -1.57
N ASN A 47 7.30 -1.68 -1.02
CA ASN A 47 7.56 -3.11 -0.77
C ASN A 47 7.64 -3.93 -2.06
N ILE A 48 6.85 -3.59 -3.08
CA ILE A 48 6.99 -4.22 -4.40
C ILE A 48 8.37 -3.93 -4.99
N TRP A 49 8.84 -2.68 -4.87
CA TRP A 49 10.19 -2.30 -5.30
C TRP A 49 11.27 -3.05 -4.51
N LYS A 50 11.17 -3.12 -3.18
CA LYS A 50 12.08 -3.92 -2.33
C LYS A 50 12.11 -5.39 -2.75
N ALA A 51 10.96 -6.01 -3.01
CA ALA A 51 10.88 -7.41 -3.44
C ALA A 51 11.56 -7.64 -4.79
N ARG A 52 11.41 -6.70 -5.75
CA ARG A 52 12.12 -6.75 -7.03
C ARG A 52 13.64 -6.62 -6.85
N ASN A 53 14.08 -5.74 -5.95
CA ASN A 53 15.50 -5.59 -5.65
C ASN A 53 16.08 -6.83 -4.97
N LYS A 54 15.40 -7.42 -3.97
CA LYS A 54 15.82 -8.68 -3.35
C LYS A 54 15.98 -9.79 -4.39
N ARG A 55 15.08 -9.85 -5.38
CA ARG A 55 15.21 -10.81 -6.49
C ARG A 55 16.49 -10.61 -7.30
N ILE A 56 16.87 -9.36 -7.60
CA ILE A 56 18.04 -9.06 -8.44
C ILE A 56 19.35 -9.20 -7.65
N PHE A 57 19.42 -8.58 -6.47
CA PHE A 57 20.66 -8.44 -5.71
C PHE A 57 20.92 -9.59 -4.74
N GLU A 58 19.87 -10.26 -4.25
CA GLU A 58 19.97 -11.35 -3.27
C GLU A 58 19.56 -12.71 -3.86
N GLN A 59 19.19 -12.77 -5.14
CA GLN A 59 18.61 -13.96 -5.78
C GLN A 59 17.38 -14.52 -5.04
N ARG A 60 16.70 -13.67 -4.25
CA ARG A 60 15.55 -14.05 -3.43
C ARG A 60 14.25 -13.65 -4.10
N THR A 61 13.52 -14.64 -4.62
CA THR A 61 12.18 -14.42 -5.16
C THR A 61 11.15 -14.48 -4.02
N MET A 62 10.24 -13.50 -3.99
CA MET A 62 9.13 -13.47 -3.05
C MET A 62 7.82 -13.65 -3.81
N SER A 63 6.93 -14.48 -3.28
CA SER A 63 5.56 -14.62 -3.77
C SER A 63 4.74 -13.36 -3.48
N PRO A 64 3.64 -13.11 -4.21
CA PRO A 64 2.72 -12.02 -3.91
C PRO A 64 2.18 -12.05 -2.47
N GLY A 65 2.01 -13.25 -1.91
CA GLY A 65 1.58 -13.44 -0.52
C GLY A 65 2.64 -12.96 0.48
N GLU A 66 3.92 -13.30 0.28
CA GLU A 66 5.01 -12.81 1.14
C GLU A 66 5.16 -11.29 1.05
N VAL A 67 5.10 -10.71 -0.15
CA VAL A 67 5.14 -9.25 -0.32
C VAL A 67 3.96 -8.58 0.39
N MET A 68 2.77 -9.19 0.37
CA MET A 68 1.62 -8.70 1.12
C MET A 68 1.87 -8.69 2.63
N GLN A 69 2.52 -9.72 3.18
CA GLN A 69 2.84 -9.76 4.62
C GLN A 69 3.86 -8.68 5.01
N GLU A 70 4.87 -8.43 4.18
CA GLU A 70 5.82 -7.32 4.39
C GLU A 70 5.13 -5.96 4.40
N ILE A 71 4.19 -5.72 3.47
CA ILE A 71 3.40 -4.48 3.44
C ILE A 71 2.60 -4.32 4.73
N LYS A 72 1.91 -5.39 5.19
CA LYS A 72 1.15 -5.37 6.43
C LYS A 72 2.03 -5.06 7.63
N ALA A 73 3.18 -5.74 7.74
CA ALA A 73 4.12 -5.56 8.83
C ALA A 73 4.69 -4.14 8.89
N GLU A 74 5.08 -3.56 7.74
CA GLU A 74 5.64 -2.22 7.69
C GLU A 74 4.58 -1.15 7.98
N MET A 75 3.35 -1.34 7.50
CA MET A 75 2.22 -0.47 7.84
C MET A 75 1.88 -0.53 9.33
N GLN A 76 1.89 -1.72 9.93
CA GLN A 76 1.69 -1.89 11.38
C GLN A 76 2.77 -1.18 12.19
N CYS A 77 4.03 -1.33 11.79
CA CYS A 77 5.16 -0.63 12.41
C CYS A 77 4.96 0.89 12.36
N ARG A 78 4.58 1.44 11.20
CA ARG A 78 4.25 2.87 11.05
C ARG A 78 3.12 3.30 11.98
N PHE A 79 2.04 2.51 12.08
CA PHE A 79 0.91 2.85 12.94
C PHE A 79 1.32 2.92 14.41
N MET A 80 2.14 1.97 14.87
CA MET A 80 2.67 1.98 16.24
C MET A 80 3.60 3.17 16.49
N ALA A 81 4.46 3.52 15.53
CA ALA A 81 5.44 4.59 15.69
C ALA A 81 4.84 6.00 15.66
N CYS A 82 3.87 6.26 14.77
CA CYS A 82 3.36 7.61 14.56
C CYS A 82 2.16 7.98 15.44
N GLY A 83 1.62 7.04 16.22
CA GLY A 83 0.31 7.19 16.84
C GLY A 83 -0.79 7.21 15.78
N SER A 84 -1.79 6.35 15.92
CA SER A 84 -2.84 6.24 14.90
C SER A 84 -3.54 7.57 14.66
N PRO A 85 -3.77 7.99 13.40
CA PRO A 85 -4.92 8.80 13.07
C PRO A 85 -6.16 7.91 13.17
N GLU A 86 -6.52 7.49 14.39
CA GLU A 86 -7.66 6.63 14.75
C GLU A 86 -7.89 5.50 13.74
N SER A 87 -7.06 4.47 13.86
CA SER A 87 -7.23 3.17 13.21
C SER A 87 -8.29 2.36 13.99
N SER A 88 -9.54 2.52 13.63
CA SER A 88 -10.58 1.54 13.92
C SER A 88 -11.20 0.99 12.62
N SER A 89 -10.57 1.23 11.47
CA SER A 89 -11.16 0.90 10.16
C SER A 89 -10.64 -0.39 9.53
N PHE A 90 -9.50 -0.94 9.97
CA PHE A 90 -8.99 -2.22 9.46
C PHE A 90 -8.72 -3.15 10.64
N ASN A 91 -9.80 -3.63 11.25
CA ASN A 91 -9.70 -4.76 12.18
C ASN A 91 -9.23 -5.99 11.40
N VAL A 92 -8.01 -6.43 11.69
CA VAL A 92 -7.58 -7.83 11.57
C VAL A 92 -7.08 -8.24 12.93
#